data_AF-A0A246JMD0-F1
#
_entry.id   AF-A0A246JMD0-F1
#
_cell.length_a   1.000
_cell.length_b   1.000
_cell.length_c   1.000
_cell.angle_alpha   90.00
_cell.angle_beta   90.00
_cell.angle_gamma   90.00
#
_symmetry.space_group_name_H-M   'P 1'
#
loop_
_entity.id
_entity.type
_entity.pdbx_description
1 polymer ?
#
loop_
_entity_poly.entity_id
_entity_poly.type
_entity_poly.pdbx_seq_one_letter_code
_entity_poly.pdbx_strand_id
1 'polypeptide(L)'
;MKPLFATAVALGLGLSANLALAQTATSPVGVWKTIDDESKQERSTVRISEVNGVMTGKIEKITDPTKQGAKCDECADDRKGQPIIGLTIIRNVKKNTGDTELWDGGDILDPSNGKVYRVRLRPIDGGQKLEVRGFIGMPLLGRTQTWIRVE
;
A
#
# COMPACT_ATOMS: atom_id res chain seq x y z
N MET A 1 -49.28 40.33 49.21
CA MET A 1 -49.40 40.54 47.75
C MET A 1 -48.28 39.75 47.06
N LYS A 2 -48.62 39.07 45.95
CA LYS A 2 -47.85 38.13 45.08
C LYS A 2 -46.46 38.65 44.61
N PRO A 3 -45.60 37.87 43.88
CA PRO A 3 -45.64 36.42 43.51
C PRO A 3 -44.33 35.65 43.86
N LEU A 4 -44.35 34.33 44.07
CA LEU A 4 -43.91 33.26 43.13
C LEU A 4 -42.69 33.60 42.26
N PHE A 5 -41.63 32.78 42.31
CA PHE A 5 -41.14 31.97 41.18
C PHE A 5 -40.03 31.01 41.66
N ALA A 6 -40.29 29.71 41.52
CA ALA A 6 -39.30 28.65 41.66
C ALA A 6 -38.30 28.71 40.49
N THR A 7 -37.02 28.51 40.77
CA THR A 7 -36.01 28.23 39.74
C THR A 7 -35.31 26.92 40.09
N ALA A 8 -35.43 25.97 39.17
CA ALA A 8 -34.86 24.65 39.24
C ALA A 8 -33.97 24.43 38.00
N VAL A 9 -32.85 23.70 38.19
CA VAL A 9 -32.10 22.93 37.17
C VAL A 9 -31.30 23.80 36.17
N ALA A 10 -30.05 23.54 35.76
CA ALA A 10 -29.32 22.29 35.57
C ALA A 10 -27.79 22.49 35.73
N LEU A 11 -27.09 21.50 36.30
CA LEU A 11 -25.65 21.32 36.12
C LEU A 11 -25.40 20.70 34.74
N GLY A 12 -24.96 21.49 33.77
CA GLY A 12 -24.51 20.98 32.48
C GLY A 12 -23.06 20.51 32.56
N LEU A 13 -22.83 19.20 32.75
CA LEU A 13 -21.54 18.59 32.38
C LEU A 13 -21.47 18.50 30.86
N GLY A 14 -20.71 19.39 30.24
CA GLY A 14 -20.38 19.30 28.82
C GLY A 14 -19.45 18.10 28.57
N LEU A 15 -20.00 16.98 28.09
CA LEU A 15 -19.19 15.95 27.45
C LEU A 15 -18.78 16.46 26.06
N SER A 16 -17.57 17.01 25.95
CA SER A 16 -16.90 17.20 24.67
C SER A 16 -16.55 15.83 24.10
N ALA A 17 -17.43 15.29 23.25
CA ALA A 17 -17.14 14.13 22.43
C ALA A 17 -16.05 14.50 21.43
N ASN A 18 -14.81 14.08 21.70
CA ASN A 18 -13.74 14.11 20.71
C ASN A 18 -14.15 13.16 19.57
N LEU A 19 -14.69 13.71 18.50
CA LEU A 19 -14.84 13.01 17.23
C LEU A 19 -13.43 12.70 16.74
N ALA A 20 -12.94 11.49 17.06
CA ALA A 20 -11.77 10.94 16.41
C ALA A 20 -12.13 10.77 14.92
N LEU A 21 -11.72 11.74 14.10
CA LEU A 21 -11.72 11.58 12.66
C LEU A 21 -10.82 10.38 12.37
N ALA A 22 -11.43 9.26 11.99
CA ALA A 22 -10.71 8.11 11.48
C ALA A 22 -9.90 8.61 10.28
N GLN A 23 -8.59 8.80 10.47
CA GLN A 23 -7.70 9.08 9.36
C GLN A 23 -7.76 7.84 8.46
N THR A 24 -8.43 7.95 7.32
CA THR A 24 -8.34 6.97 6.25
C THR A 24 -6.86 6.68 6.05
N ALA A 25 -6.47 5.41 6.20
CA ALA A 25 -5.06 5.03 6.19
C ALA A 25 -4.47 5.37 4.82
N THR A 26 -3.83 6.54 4.71
CA THR A 26 -3.07 7.00 3.53
C THR A 26 -1.70 6.34 3.45
N SER A 27 -1.54 5.17 4.08
CA SER A 27 -0.29 4.40 4.09
C SER A 27 -0.33 3.32 3.00
N PRO A 28 0.79 3.03 2.32
CA PRO A 28 0.90 1.87 1.42
C PRO A 28 0.70 0.51 2.11
N VAL A 29 0.76 0.43 3.44
CA VAL A 29 0.52 -0.83 4.17
C VAL A 29 -0.86 -1.36 3.84
N GLY A 30 -0.91 -2.64 3.48
CA GLY A 30 -2.14 -3.38 3.23
C GLY A 30 -2.10 -4.35 2.07
N VAL A 31 -3.26 -4.86 1.68
CA VAL A 31 -3.41 -5.81 0.56
C VAL A 31 -3.90 -5.09 -0.69
N TRP A 32 -3.20 -5.35 -1.80
CA TRP A 32 -3.39 -4.66 -3.06
C TRP A 32 -3.56 -5.65 -4.21
N LYS A 33 -4.55 -5.42 -5.07
CA LYS A 33 -4.69 -6.08 -6.36
C LYS A 33 -3.80 -5.39 -7.39
N THR A 34 -2.97 -6.19 -8.05
CA THR A 34 -2.21 -5.77 -9.22
C THR A 34 -3.04 -6.00 -10.48
N ILE A 35 -3.10 -5.02 -11.37
CA ILE A 35 -3.84 -5.12 -12.62
C ILE A 35 -2.86 -5.33 -13.77
N ASP A 36 -3.19 -6.25 -14.66
CA ASP A 36 -2.46 -6.45 -15.90
C ASP A 36 -2.78 -5.31 -16.89
N ASP A 37 -1.75 -4.67 -17.46
CA ASP A 37 -1.95 -3.47 -18.28
C ASP A 37 -2.63 -3.77 -19.63
N GLU A 38 -2.48 -4.98 -20.15
CA GLU A 38 -3.04 -5.37 -21.44
C GLU A 38 -4.49 -5.85 -21.29
N SER A 39 -4.69 -6.85 -20.43
CA SER A 39 -6.00 -7.49 -20.23
C SER A 39 -6.93 -6.72 -19.29
N LYS A 40 -6.39 -5.77 -18.49
CA LYS A 40 -7.09 -5.07 -17.40
C LYS A 40 -7.66 -6.00 -16.33
N GLN A 41 -7.21 -7.26 -16.30
CA GLN A 41 -7.64 -8.23 -15.30
C GLN A 41 -6.71 -8.24 -14.08
N GLU A 42 -7.24 -8.76 -12.97
CA GLU A 42 -6.45 -9.02 -11.77
C GLU A 42 -5.38 -10.08 -12.06
N ARG A 43 -4.14 -9.75 -11.69
CA ARG A 43 -2.99 -10.66 -11.88
C ARG A 43 -2.60 -11.36 -10.58
N SER A 44 -2.56 -10.60 -9.48
CA SER A 44 -2.12 -11.07 -8.18
C SER A 44 -2.58 -10.14 -7.06
N THR A 45 -2.50 -10.64 -5.82
CA THR A 45 -2.60 -9.79 -4.63
C THR A 45 -1.24 -9.70 -3.94
N VAL A 46 -0.85 -8.49 -3.55
CA VAL A 46 0.40 -8.20 -2.85
C VAL A 46 0.09 -7.60 -1.49
N ARG A 47 0.65 -8.18 -0.43
CA ARG A 47 0.63 -7.59 0.91
C ARG A 47 1.87 -6.73 1.11
N ILE A 48 1.65 -5.46 1.40
CA ILE A 48 2.68 -4.54 1.87
C ILE A 48 2.62 -4.47 3.40
N SER A 49 3.76 -4.63 4.04
CA SER A 49 3.90 -4.56 5.50
C SER A 49 5.11 -3.73 5.89
N GLU A 50 5.05 -3.11 7.06
CA GLU A 50 6.08 -2.22 7.57
C GLU A 50 6.60 -2.73 8.92
N VAL A 51 7.92 -2.77 9.07
CA VAL A 51 8.61 -3.06 10.33
C VAL A 51 9.68 -2.01 10.53
N ASN A 52 9.65 -1.30 11.66
CA ASN A 52 10.62 -0.26 12.01
C ASN A 52 10.84 0.80 10.91
N GLY A 53 9.77 1.28 10.28
CA GLY A 53 9.88 2.30 9.23
C GLY A 53 10.24 1.77 7.84
N VAL A 54 10.43 0.46 7.69
CA VAL A 54 10.85 -0.18 6.43
C VAL A 54 9.74 -1.08 5.90
N MET A 55 9.31 -0.79 4.68
CA MET A 55 8.29 -1.52 3.97
C MET A 55 8.85 -2.64 3.10
N THR A 56 8.11 -3.73 3.08
CA THR A 56 8.30 -4.87 2.19
C THR A 56 6.96 -5.24 1.56
N GLY A 57 7.01 -5.87 0.38
CA GLY A 57 5.82 -6.32 -0.33
C GLY A 57 5.96 -7.76 -0.79
N LYS A 58 5.01 -8.62 -0.42
CA LYS A 58 5.01 -10.06 -0.68
C LYS A 58 3.79 -10.44 -1.51
N ILE A 59 3.99 -11.25 -2.55
CA ILE A 59 2.88 -11.80 -3.33
C ILE A 59 2.14 -12.83 -2.48
N GLU A 60 0.85 -12.62 -2.22
CA GLU A 60 0.01 -13.55 -1.45
C GLU A 60 -0.71 -14.56 -2.34
N LYS A 61 -1.19 -14.11 -3.50
CA LYS A 61 -1.99 -14.92 -4.43
C LYS A 61 -1.69 -14.53 -5.87
N ILE A 62 -1.83 -15.49 -6.77
CA ILE A 62 -1.84 -15.29 -8.22
C ILE A 62 -3.21 -15.70 -8.72
N THR A 63 -3.82 -14.92 -9.60
CA THR A 63 -5.17 -15.17 -10.11
C THR A 63 -5.19 -16.31 -11.13
N ASP A 64 -4.15 -16.42 -11.96
CA ASP A 64 -4.00 -17.46 -12.96
C ASP A 64 -3.76 -18.84 -12.32
N PRO A 65 -4.68 -19.82 -12.48
CA PRO A 65 -4.55 -21.15 -11.87
C PRO A 65 -3.40 -21.97 -12.47
N THR A 66 -2.94 -21.64 -13.67
CA THR A 66 -1.80 -22.33 -14.30
C THR A 66 -0.46 -21.92 -13.70
N LYS A 67 -0.42 -20.81 -12.96
CA LYS A 67 0.80 -20.22 -12.38
C LYS A 67 0.95 -20.41 -10.88
N GLN A 68 0.10 -21.22 -10.24
CA GLN A 68 0.13 -21.41 -8.77
C GLN A 68 1.46 -21.99 -8.27
N GLY A 69 2.14 -22.81 -9.07
CA GLY A 69 3.44 -23.40 -8.76
C GLY A 69 4.63 -22.68 -9.40
N ALA A 70 4.43 -21.52 -10.02
CA ALA A 70 5.48 -20.82 -10.73
C ALA A 70 6.61 -20.38 -9.79
N LYS A 71 7.84 -20.42 -10.28
CA LYS A 71 9.05 -19.95 -9.60
C LYS A 71 9.62 -18.76 -10.35
N CYS A 72 10.42 -17.93 -9.68
CA CYS A 72 11.14 -16.85 -10.35
C CYS A 72 12.43 -17.37 -10.99
N ASP A 73 12.33 -17.95 -12.18
CA ASP A 73 13.49 -18.52 -12.88
C ASP A 73 14.38 -17.42 -13.51
N GLU A 74 13.78 -16.30 -13.92
CA GLU A 74 14.47 -15.14 -14.50
C GLU A 74 15.20 -14.27 -13.46
N CYS A 75 14.87 -14.43 -12.18
CA CYS A 75 15.51 -13.68 -11.10
C CYS A 75 17.01 -13.96 -11.05
N ALA A 76 17.81 -12.94 -10.74
CA ALA A 76 19.27 -13.04 -10.65
C ALA A 76 19.82 -12.98 -9.21
N ASP A 77 18.98 -12.69 -8.22
CA ASP A 77 19.37 -12.55 -6.81
C ASP A 77 18.90 -13.74 -5.94
N ASP A 78 18.83 -13.54 -4.63
CA ASP A 78 18.37 -14.51 -3.63
C ASP A 78 16.94 -15.03 -3.88
N ARG A 79 16.19 -14.41 -4.79
CA ARG A 79 14.84 -14.80 -5.19
C ARG A 79 14.82 -15.80 -6.34
N LYS A 80 15.97 -16.11 -6.95
CA LYS A 80 16.05 -17.09 -8.05
C LYS A 80 15.58 -18.47 -7.61
N GLY A 81 14.68 -19.06 -8.41
CA GLY A 81 14.12 -20.39 -8.18
C GLY A 81 13.17 -20.49 -6.97
N GLN A 82 12.87 -19.37 -6.31
CA GLN A 82 11.88 -19.32 -5.23
C GLN A 82 10.46 -19.30 -5.81
N PRO A 83 9.47 -19.90 -5.12
CA PRO A 83 8.06 -19.79 -5.51
C PRO A 83 7.61 -18.32 -5.61
N ILE A 84 6.85 -17.98 -6.66
CA ILE A 84 6.31 -16.62 -6.85
C ILE A 84 5.29 -16.30 -5.76
N ILE A 85 4.41 -17.24 -5.42
CA ILE A 85 3.55 -17.10 -4.25
C ILE A 85 4.43 -17.12 -3.00
N GLY A 86 4.37 -16.04 -2.24
CA GLY A 86 5.21 -15.81 -1.08
C GLY A 86 6.53 -15.08 -1.38
N LEU A 87 6.81 -14.74 -2.64
CA LEU A 87 8.01 -14.00 -2.99
C LEU A 87 7.92 -12.55 -2.51
N THR A 88 9.00 -12.06 -1.87
CA THR A 88 9.12 -10.64 -1.51
C THR A 88 9.61 -9.86 -2.73
N ILE A 89 8.72 -9.10 -3.36
CA ILE A 89 9.02 -8.31 -4.56
C ILE A 89 9.35 -6.86 -4.25
N ILE A 90 8.81 -6.25 -3.20
CA ILE A 90 9.17 -4.89 -2.77
C ILE A 90 10.09 -4.98 -1.55
N ARG A 91 11.20 -4.24 -1.56
CA ARG A 91 12.18 -4.23 -0.46
C ARG A 91 12.67 -2.82 -0.15
N ASN A 92 13.01 -2.58 1.12
CA ASN A 92 13.73 -1.39 1.60
C ASN A 92 13.04 -0.04 1.34
N VAL A 93 11.74 -0.03 1.12
CA VAL A 93 10.99 1.22 0.89
C VAL A 93 10.74 1.92 2.22
N LYS A 94 10.91 3.24 2.27
CA LYS A 94 10.71 4.05 3.48
C LYS A 94 9.90 5.29 3.16
N LYS A 95 9.27 5.88 4.18
CA LYS A 95 8.58 7.17 4.03
C LYS A 95 9.59 8.25 3.65
N ASN A 96 9.27 9.03 2.62
CA ASN A 96 10.11 10.13 2.19
C ASN A 96 10.02 11.28 3.21
N THR A 97 11.15 11.91 3.52
CA THR A 97 11.22 12.98 4.53
C THR A 97 10.84 14.35 3.97
N GLY A 98 10.87 14.54 2.65
CA GLY A 98 10.52 15.78 1.97
C GLY A 98 9.12 15.80 1.34
N ASP A 99 8.52 14.64 1.09
CA ASP A 99 7.15 14.48 0.60
C ASP A 99 6.42 13.44 1.45
N THR A 100 5.49 13.90 2.29
CA THR A 100 4.79 13.05 3.27
C THR A 100 3.83 12.03 2.67
N GLU A 101 3.50 12.17 1.38
CA GLU A 101 2.65 11.25 0.62
C GLU A 101 3.46 10.24 -0.21
N LEU A 102 4.79 10.33 -0.17
CA LEU A 102 5.68 9.49 -0.96
C LEU A 102 6.46 8.50 -0.08
N TRP A 103 6.58 7.27 -0.56
CA TRP A 103 7.51 6.28 -0.04
C TRP A 103 8.47 5.85 -1.15
N ASP A 104 9.76 5.83 -0.86
CA ASP A 104 10.83 5.56 -1.83
C ASP A 104 12.10 4.98 -1.18
N GLY A 105 13.24 5.06 -1.89
CA GLY A 105 14.54 4.55 -1.44
C GLY A 105 14.75 3.04 -1.62
N GLY A 106 13.69 2.29 -1.89
CA GLY A 106 13.73 0.84 -2.10
C GLY A 106 13.60 0.42 -3.56
N ASP A 107 13.35 -0.88 -3.74
CA ASP A 107 13.21 -1.52 -5.04
C ASP A 107 11.98 -2.43 -5.14
N ILE A 108 11.60 -2.72 -6.38
CA ILE A 108 10.59 -3.69 -6.77
C ILE A 108 11.16 -4.63 -7.84
N LEU A 109 10.99 -5.93 -7.64
CA LEU A 109 11.28 -6.98 -8.61
C LEU A 109 10.03 -7.29 -9.45
N ASP A 110 10.20 -7.43 -10.76
CA ASP A 110 9.22 -8.05 -11.65
C ASP A 110 9.59 -9.53 -11.89
N PRO A 111 8.85 -10.49 -11.30
CA PRO A 111 9.18 -11.91 -11.46
C PRO A 111 9.02 -12.42 -12.90
N SER A 112 8.32 -11.71 -13.79
CA SER A 112 8.15 -12.13 -15.18
C SER A 112 9.36 -11.89 -16.06
N ASN A 113 10.27 -11.00 -15.67
CA ASN A 113 11.49 -10.71 -16.42
C ASN A 113 12.75 -10.66 -15.54
N GLY A 114 12.61 -10.94 -14.24
CA GLY A 114 13.72 -10.97 -13.28
C GLY A 114 14.33 -9.61 -12.96
N LYS A 115 13.82 -8.52 -13.52
CA LYS A 115 14.43 -7.19 -13.38
C LYS A 115 14.00 -6.52 -12.09
N VAL A 116 14.96 -5.84 -11.46
CA VAL A 116 14.78 -5.04 -10.26
C VAL A 116 14.81 -3.57 -10.64
N TYR A 117 13.79 -2.84 -10.19
CA TYR A 117 13.59 -1.42 -10.47
C TYR A 117 13.59 -0.65 -9.16
N ARG A 118 14.05 0.60 -9.16
CA ARG A 118 13.72 1.48 -8.03
C ARG A 118 12.22 1.74 -8.02
N VAL A 119 11.67 1.83 -6.82
CA VAL A 119 10.22 1.97 -6.64
C VAL A 119 9.86 3.22 -5.86
N ARG A 120 8.76 3.84 -6.27
CA ARG A 120 8.04 4.87 -5.54
C ARG A 120 6.60 4.43 -5.33
N LEU A 121 6.09 4.59 -4.11
CA LEU A 121 4.72 4.28 -3.74
C LEU A 121 4.02 5.56 -3.30
N ARG A 122 2.87 5.86 -3.89
CA ARG A 122 2.02 6.99 -3.51
C ARG A 122 0.57 6.54 -3.39
N PRO A 123 0.01 6.45 -2.17
CA PRO A 123 -1.42 6.25 -1.99
C PRO A 123 -2.18 7.44 -2.55
N ILE A 124 -3.23 7.17 -3.31
CA ILE A 124 -4.10 8.16 -3.93
C ILE A 124 -5.56 7.79 -3.65
N ASP A 125 -6.50 8.65 -4.05
CA ASP A 125 -7.94 8.37 -3.96
C ASP A 125 -8.37 8.00 -2.52
N GLY A 126 -7.93 8.80 -1.56
CA GLY A 126 -8.19 8.54 -0.13
C GLY A 126 -7.56 7.25 0.41
N GLY A 127 -6.55 6.71 -0.28
CA GLY A 127 -5.90 5.46 0.05
C GLY A 127 -6.50 4.22 -0.63
N GLN A 128 -7.57 4.37 -1.43
CA GLN A 128 -8.21 3.23 -2.13
C GLN A 128 -7.38 2.70 -3.30
N LYS A 129 -6.42 3.50 -3.78
CA LYS A 129 -5.50 3.13 -4.87
C LYS A 129 -4.07 3.44 -4.48
N LEU A 130 -3.14 2.72 -5.09
CA LEU A 130 -1.71 2.92 -4.91
C LEU A 130 -1.06 3.10 -6.28
N GLU A 131 -0.41 4.24 -6.49
CA GLU A 131 0.52 4.38 -7.59
C GLU A 131 1.83 3.69 -7.25
N VAL A 132 2.19 2.70 -8.05
CA VAL A 132 3.45 1.96 -7.94
C VAL A 132 4.29 2.30 -9.17
N ARG A 133 5.32 3.12 -8.98
CA ARG A 133 6.20 3.53 -10.07
C ARG A 133 7.55 2.83 -10.00
N GLY A 134 7.82 1.97 -10.96
CA GLY A 134 9.11 1.31 -11.17
C GLY A 134 9.94 2.03 -12.24
N PHE A 135 11.25 2.24 -12.00
CA PHE A 135 12.12 2.94 -12.93
C PHE A 135 13.60 2.53 -12.82
N ILE A 136 14.37 2.80 -13.88
CA ILE A 136 15.83 2.60 -13.94
C ILE A 136 16.50 3.98 -14.06
N GLY A 137 17.47 4.29 -13.21
CA GLY A 137 18.21 5.55 -13.30
C GLY A 137 17.37 6.76 -12.83
N MET A 138 16.74 7.49 -13.74
CA MET A 138 15.93 8.65 -13.37
C MET A 138 14.46 8.27 -13.25
N PRO A 139 13.67 8.81 -12.29
CA PRO A 139 12.24 8.52 -12.17
C PRO A 139 11.42 8.77 -13.43
N LEU A 140 11.89 9.63 -14.33
CA LEU A 140 11.24 9.92 -15.62
C LEU A 140 11.28 8.72 -16.59
N LEU A 141 12.26 7.82 -16.45
CA LEU A 141 12.45 6.64 -17.29
C LEU A 141 11.91 5.38 -16.59
N GLY A 142 10.60 5.25 -16.57
CA GLY A 142 9.92 4.14 -15.89
C GLY A 142 8.44 4.02 -16.23
N ARG A 143 7.76 3.14 -15.51
CA ARG A 143 6.33 2.85 -15.65
C ARG A 143 5.64 3.02 -14.31
N THR A 144 4.43 3.59 -14.35
CA THR A 144 3.52 3.61 -13.20
C THR A 144 2.40 2.60 -13.45
N GLN A 145 2.10 1.80 -12.43
CA GLN A 145 0.88 1.02 -12.35
C GLN A 145 0.00 1.56 -11.22
N THR A 146 -1.31 1.39 -11.36
CA THR A 146 -2.26 1.66 -10.27
C THR A 146 -2.73 0.33 -9.70
N TRP A 147 -2.47 0.11 -8.42
CA TRP A 147 -2.99 -1.04 -7.68
C TRP A 147 -4.23 -0.65 -6.90
N ILE A 148 -5.13 -1.60 -6.68
CA ILE A 148 -6.43 -1.37 -6.04
C ILE A 148 -6.43 -2.00 -4.65
N ARG A 149 -6.83 -1.25 -3.62
CA ARG A 149 -6.87 -1.77 -2.25
C ARG A 149 -7.96 -2.83 -2.12
N VAL A 150 -7.70 -3.84 -1.30
CA VAL A 150 -8.63 -4.95 -1.01
C VAL A 150 -9.20 -4.88 0.40
N GLU A 151 -8.45 -4.30 1.34
CA GLU A 151 -8.79 -4.16 2.75
C GLU A 151 -9.24 -2.75 3.15
#